data_AF-A0A3P8UVB0-F1
#
_entry.id   AF-A0A3P8UVB0-F1
#
_cell.length_a   1.000
_cell.length_b   1.000
_cell.length_c   1.000
_cell.angle_alpha   90.00
_cell.angle_beta   90.00
_cell.angle_gamma   90.00
#
_symmetry.space_group_name_H-M   'P 1'
#
loop_
_entity.id
_entity.type
_entity.pdbx_description
1 polymer ?
#
loop_
_entity_poly.entity_id
_entity_poly.type
_entity_poly.pdbx_seq_one_letter_code
_entity_poly.pdbx_strand_id
1 'polypeptide(L)'
;LSPKPKWLSLTAVGCPVEKGFVFDECGPPCPVTCFNVDVPLGVIENHCFKPCVPGCQCPAGLVLHNNYCIPREKCPKIIYSKHT
;
A
#
# COMPACT_ATOMS: atom_id res chain seq x y z
N LEU A 1 26.09 17.45 4.07
CA LEU A 1 24.72 17.77 4.53
C LEU A 1 23.87 18.02 3.29
N SER A 2 23.14 17.01 2.81
CA SER A 2 22.33 17.16 1.59
C SER A 2 21.10 18.03 1.87
N PRO A 3 20.76 19.00 0.99
CA PRO A 3 19.70 19.97 1.24
C PRO A 3 18.33 19.29 1.20
N LYS A 4 17.49 19.55 2.22
CA LYS A 4 16.13 19.00 2.31
C LYS A 4 15.21 19.65 1.25
N PRO A 5 14.39 18.87 0.52
CA PRO A 5 13.50 19.39 -0.51
C PRO A 5 12.36 20.25 0.08
N LYS A 6 11.89 21.20 -0.72
CA LYS A 6 10.99 22.32 -0.37
C LYS A 6 9.51 21.89 -0.19
N TRP A 7 9.24 20.89 0.64
CA TRP A 7 7.87 20.50 1.06
C TRP A 7 7.51 20.95 2.48
N LEU A 8 8.35 21.75 3.14
CA LEU A 8 8.03 22.38 4.43
C LEU A 8 7.09 23.59 4.25
N SER A 9 5.91 23.39 3.66
CA SER A 9 4.84 24.41 3.64
C SER A 9 3.71 23.97 4.56
N LEU A 10 3.81 24.43 5.82
CA LEU A 10 2.82 24.65 6.91
C LEU A 10 1.55 23.77 7.11
N THR A 11 1.26 22.74 6.32
CA THR A 11 0.37 21.60 6.64
C THR A 11 0.79 20.37 5.83
N ALA A 12 2.08 20.05 5.81
CA ALA A 12 2.57 18.85 5.14
C ALA A 12 2.14 17.60 5.92
N VAL A 13 0.97 17.03 5.58
CA VAL A 13 0.62 15.67 5.96
C VAL A 13 1.59 14.75 5.21
N GLY A 14 2.75 14.51 5.82
CA GLY A 14 3.66 13.48 5.35
C GLY A 14 2.97 12.12 5.35
N CYS A 15 3.51 11.16 4.62
CA CYS A 15 2.99 9.80 4.72
C CYS A 15 3.14 9.28 6.16
N PRO A 16 2.17 8.51 6.65
CA PRO A 16 2.23 7.89 7.97
C PRO A 16 3.28 6.79 7.97
N VAL A 17 4.55 7.18 8.11
CA VAL A 17 5.71 6.28 8.11
C VAL A 17 5.68 5.33 9.30
N GLU A 18 5.06 5.73 10.41
CA GLU A 18 4.80 4.90 11.58
C GLU A 18 3.83 3.75 11.28
N LYS A 19 3.04 3.87 10.21
CA LYS A 19 2.17 2.82 9.69
C LYS A 19 2.78 2.09 8.48
N GLY A 20 4.02 2.43 8.11
CA GLY A 20 4.79 1.79 7.05
C GLY A 20 4.54 2.32 5.63
N PHE A 21 3.89 3.47 5.48
CA PHE A 21 3.63 4.07 4.17
C PHE A 21 4.83 4.88 3.69
N VAL A 22 5.05 4.87 2.38
CA VAL A 22 6.06 5.68 1.69
C VAL A 22 5.37 6.46 0.58
N PHE A 23 5.83 7.69 0.34
CA PHE A 23 5.34 8.46 -0.80
C PHE A 23 5.95 7.91 -2.09
N ASP A 24 5.09 7.60 -3.04
CA ASP A 24 5.47 7.23 -4.39
C ASP A 24 4.83 8.24 -5.36
N GLU A 25 5.62 8.74 -6.31
CA GLU A 25 5.16 9.65 -7.35
C GLU A 25 4.34 8.93 -8.42
N CYS A 26 4.52 7.62 -8.58
CA CYS A 26 3.90 6.82 -9.61
C CYS A 26 3.76 5.35 -9.14
N GLY A 27 3.04 5.15 -8.04
CA GLY A 27 2.80 3.81 -7.54
C GLY A 27 1.59 3.11 -8.16
N PRO A 28 1.33 1.86 -7.77
CA PRO A 28 0.34 1.02 -8.43
C PRO A 28 -1.07 1.63 -8.34
N PRO A 29 -1.88 1.51 -9.41
CA PRO A 29 -3.21 2.12 -9.47
C PRO A 29 -4.20 1.51 -8.48
N CYS A 30 -3.90 0.30 -7.98
CA CYS A 30 -4.67 -0.39 -6.96
C CYS A 30 -3.76 -0.90 -5.85
N PRO A 31 -4.19 -0.76 -4.58
CA PRO A 31 -3.43 -1.26 -3.46
C PRO A 31 -3.44 -2.79 -3.43
N VAL A 32 -2.28 -3.36 -3.11
CA VAL A 32 -2.18 -4.76 -2.71
C VAL A 32 -2.53 -4.85 -1.23
N THR A 33 -3.49 -5.71 -0.90
CA THR A 33 -4.06 -5.91 0.43
C THR A 33 -3.96 -7.38 0.82
N CYS A 34 -4.13 -7.71 2.10
CA CYS A 34 -4.22 -9.12 2.50
C CYS A 34 -5.34 -9.92 1.82
N PHE A 35 -6.37 -9.27 1.26
CA PHE A 35 -7.50 -9.96 0.62
C PHE A 35 -7.25 -10.30 -0.85
N ASN A 36 -6.32 -9.61 -1.51
CA ASN A 36 -6.00 -9.82 -2.92
C ASN A 36 -4.51 -10.16 -3.14
N VAL A 37 -3.74 -10.42 -2.08
CA VAL A 37 -2.30 -10.72 -2.17
C VAL A 37 -1.99 -12.02 -2.93
N ASP A 38 -2.95 -12.95 -2.98
CA ASP A 38 -2.84 -14.19 -3.75
C ASP A 38 -3.32 -14.04 -5.20
N VAL A 39 -3.92 -12.89 -5.55
CA VAL A 39 -4.31 -12.59 -6.93
C VAL A 39 -3.08 -12.11 -7.71
N PRO A 40 -2.80 -12.65 -8.91
CA PRO A 40 -1.70 -12.17 -9.72
C PRO A 40 -1.81 -10.67 -10.01
N LEU A 41 -0.72 -9.92 -9.88
CA LEU A 41 -0.70 -8.46 -10.04
C LEU A 41 -1.32 -8.00 -11.36
N GLY A 42 -0.98 -8.65 -12.48
CA GLY A 42 -1.53 -8.30 -13.79
C GLY A 42 -3.06 -8.46 -13.89
N VAL A 43 -3.68 -9.31 -13.06
CA VAL A 43 -5.15 -9.41 -12.97
C VAL A 43 -5.71 -8.22 -12.20
N ILE A 44 -5.09 -7.84 -11.08
CA ILE A 44 -5.50 -6.67 -10.29
C ILE A 44 -5.40 -5.40 -11.15
N GLU A 45 -4.29 -5.22 -11.84
CA GLU A 45 -4.03 -4.08 -12.73
C GLU A 45 -5.03 -4.00 -13.89
N ASN A 46 -5.46 -5.15 -14.45
CA ASN A 46 -6.46 -5.19 -15.51
C ASN A 46 -7.85 -4.66 -15.09
N HIS A 47 -8.13 -4.64 -13.78
CA HIS A 47 -9.34 -4.03 -13.21
C HIS A 47 -9.13 -2.57 -12.77
N CYS A 48 -7.92 -2.05 -12.92
CA CYS A 48 -7.49 -0.74 -12.44
C CYS A 48 -6.90 0.08 -13.58
N PHE A 49 -7.76 0.81 -14.30
CA PHE A 49 -7.43 1.46 -15.56
C PHE A 49 -6.54 2.72 -15.49
N LYS A 50 -6.01 3.05 -14.30
CA LYS A 50 -5.11 4.19 -14.12
C LYS A 50 -3.67 3.72 -14.41
N PRO A 51 -2.83 4.51 -15.11
CA PRO A 51 -1.46 4.10 -15.42
C PRO A 51 -0.59 3.94 -14.17
N CYS A 52 -0.60 4.93 -13.29
CA CYS A 52 -0.07 4.90 -11.92
C CYS A 52 -0.69 6.07 -11.14
N VAL A 53 -0.59 6.07 -9.81
CA VAL A 53 -1.17 7.12 -8.96
C VAL A 53 -0.16 7.61 -7.92
N PRO A 54 0.06 8.94 -7.81
CA PRO A 54 0.91 9.50 -6.76
C PRO A 54 0.20 9.42 -5.39
N GLY A 55 0.93 9.03 -4.35
CA GLY A 55 0.39 9.01 -3.00
C GLY A 55 1.20 8.21 -1.99
N CYS A 56 0.66 8.14 -0.76
CA CYS A 56 1.22 7.30 0.30
C CYS A 56 0.76 5.86 0.11
N GLN A 57 1.69 4.96 -0.18
CA GLN A 57 1.42 3.57 -0.50
C GLN A 57 2.32 2.63 0.29
N CYS A 58 1.93 1.35 0.35
CA CYS A 58 2.80 0.34 0.90
C CYS A 58 3.97 0.09 -0.05
N PRO A 59 5.21 0.10 0.45
CA PRO A 59 6.37 -0.21 -0.38
C PRO A 59 6.33 -1.65 -0.86
N ALA A 60 7.12 -1.95 -1.90
CA ALA A 60 7.23 -3.29 -2.46
C ALA A 60 7.54 -4.35 -1.37
N GLY A 61 6.83 -5.47 -1.43
CA GLY A 61 6.94 -6.56 -0.46
C GLY A 61 6.02 -6.42 0.77
N LEU A 62 5.34 -5.29 0.95
CA LEU A 62 4.33 -5.09 1.98
C LEU A 62 2.93 -5.02 1.37
N VAL A 63 1.93 -5.35 2.19
CA VAL A 63 0.53 -5.30 1.82
C VAL A 63 -0.27 -4.49 2.83
N LEU A 64 -1.34 -3.86 2.36
CA LEU A 64 -2.24 -3.09 3.19
C LEU A 64 -3.17 -4.01 4.01
N HIS A 65 -3.16 -3.82 5.32
CA HIS A 65 -4.09 -4.46 6.24
C HIS A 65 -4.42 -3.54 7.41
N ASN A 66 -5.70 -3.30 7.67
CA ASN A 66 -6.18 -2.43 8.76
C ASN A 66 -5.45 -1.07 8.83
N ASN A 67 -5.17 -0.47 7.68
CA ASN A 67 -4.48 0.82 7.56
C ASN A 67 -3.00 0.80 8.00
N TYR A 68 -2.36 -0.38 7.99
CA TYR A 68 -0.92 -0.59 8.15
C TYR A 68 -0.36 -1.35 6.96
N CYS A 69 0.89 -1.07 6.61
CA CYS A 69 1.67 -1.88 5.69
C CYS A 69 2.38 -2.98 6.48
N ILE A 70 2.06 -4.23 6.17
CA ILE A 70 2.62 -5.40 6.86
C ILE A 70 3.23 -6.39 5.85
N PRO A 71 4.18 -7.24 6.27
CA PRO A 71 4.62 -8.38 5.48
C PRO A 71 3.44 -9.31 5.15
N ARG A 72 3.42 -9.88 3.94
CA ARG A 72 2.38 -10.82 3.47
C ARG A 72 2.16 -11.97 4.45
N GLU A 73 3.22 -12.44 5.08
CA GLU A 73 3.21 -13.58 6.01
C GLU A 73 2.44 -13.27 7.30
N LYS A 74 2.20 -11.99 7.59
CA LYS A 74 1.41 -11.52 8.74
C LYS A 74 -0.06 -11.30 8.43
N CYS A 75 -0.52 -11.57 7.20
CA CYS A 75 -1.93 -11.49 6.88
C CYS A 75 -2.76 -12.46 7.74
N PRO A 76 -3.97 -12.06 8.17
CA PRO A 76 -4.84 -12.97 8.88
C PRO A 76 -5.21 -14.15 7.96
N LYS A 77 -5.15 -15.36 8.50
CA LYS A 77 -5.65 -16.53 7.78
C LYS A 77 -7.16 -16.39 7.63
N ILE A 78 -7.66 -16.44 6.40
CA ILE A 78 -9.10 -16.53 6.15
C ILE A 78 -9.53 -17.94 6.57
N ILE A 79 -9.88 -18.10 7.85
CA ILE A 79 -10.50 -19.31 8.35
C ILE A 79 -11.97 -19.20 7.96
N TYR A 80 -12.39 -19.92 6.92
CA TYR A 80 -13.81 -20.13 6.70
C TYR A 80 -14.33 -20.87 7.94
N SER A 81 -14.96 -20.15 8.86
CA SER A 81 -15.75 -20.77 9.92
C SER A 81 -16.80 -21.60 9.22
N LYS A 82 -16.55 -22.91 9.10
CA LYS A 82 -17.59 -23.88 8.80
C LYS A 82 -18.61 -23.75 9.91
N HIS A 83 -19.67 -22.99 9.66
CA HIS A 83 -20.89 -23.13 10.42
C HIS A 83 -21.39 -24.56 10.15
N THR A 84 -21.11 -25.43 11.11
CA THR A 84 -21.74 -26.73 11.27
C THR A 84 -23.23 -26.54 11.51
#